data_AF-V5N6J4-F1
#
_entry.id   AF-V5N6J4-F1
#
_cell.length_a   1.000
_cell.length_b   1.000
_cell.length_c   1.000
_cell.angle_alpha   90.00
_cell.angle_beta   90.00
_cell.angle_gamma   90.00
#
_symmetry.space_group_name_H-M   'P 1'
#
loop_
_entity.id
_entity.type
_entity.pdbx_description
1 polymer ?
#
loop_
_entity_poly.entity_id
_entity_poly.type
_entity_poly.pdbx_seq_one_letter_code
_entity_poly.pdbx_strand_id
1 'polypeptide(L)' 'MEKKIIFLCFFVSLLTLPEFISSQVLVEDDVPFPEKKFADRGECIRACAAKFTDGDLSKIKDVLPRYYKCVCWYYPTS' A
#
# COMPACT_ATOMS: atom_id res chain seq x y z
N MET A 1 9.47 -38.37 30.39
CA MET A 1 9.48 -38.03 28.95
C MET A 1 8.49 -36.92 28.59
N GLU A 2 7.59 -36.52 29.50
CA GLU A 2 6.51 -35.54 29.27
C GLU A 2 6.99 -34.11 28.97
N LYS A 3 8.13 -33.67 29.52
CA LYS A 3 8.66 -32.32 29.28
C LYS A 3 9.03 -32.05 27.81
N LYS A 4 9.28 -33.09 27.00
CA LYS A 4 9.60 -32.95 25.57
C LYS A 4 8.38 -32.64 24.69
N ILE A 5 7.18 -33.03 25.14
CA ILE A 5 5.95 -32.90 24.35
C ILE A 5 5.44 -31.45 24.36
N ILE A 6 5.56 -30.77 25.49
CA ILE A 6 5.12 -29.37 25.64
C ILE A 6 5.94 -28.42 24.74
N PHE A 7 7.23 -28.70 24.55
CA PHE A 7 8.12 -27.89 23.72
C PHE A 7 7.81 -28.01 22.22
N LEU A 8 7.30 -29.16 21.78
CA LEU A 8 6.92 -29.43 20.39
C LEU A 8 5.64 -28.69 20.00
N CYS A 9 4.65 -28.59 20.88
CA CYS A 9 3.42 -27.84 20.61
C CYS A 9 3.68 -26.34 20.42
N PHE A 10 4.60 -25.76 21.19
CA PHE A 10 4.94 -24.33 21.09
C PHE A 10 5.64 -23.97 19.77
N PHE A 11 6.49 -24.87 19.26
CA PHE A 11 7.17 -24.69 17.97
C PHE A 11 6.21 -24.77 16.77
N VAL A 12 5.20 -25.65 16.84
CA VAL A 12 4.20 -25.76 15.77
C VAL A 12 3.31 -24.52 15.69
N SER A 13 2.96 -23.91 16.81
CA SER A 13 2.18 -22.65 16.82
C SER A 13 2.96 -21.45 16.29
N LEU A 14 4.28 -21.41 16.45
CA LEU A 14 5.13 -20.32 15.93
C LEU A 14 5.36 -20.41 14.42
N LEU A 15 5.41 -21.62 13.86
CA LEU A 15 5.62 -21.86 12.43
C LEU A 15 4.40 -21.51 11.56
N THR A 16 3.20 -21.46 12.14
CA THR A 16 1.96 -21.10 11.42
C THR A 16 1.71 -19.59 11.32
N LEU A 17 2.59 -18.75 11.89
CA LEU A 17 2.30 -17.32 12.09
C LEU A 17 3.02 -16.27 11.20
N PRO A 18 4.03 -16.53 10.35
CA PRO A 18 4.68 -15.43 9.64
C PRO A 18 4.37 -15.36 8.13
N GLU A 19 3.16 -15.68 7.68
CA GLU A 19 2.71 -15.26 6.33
C GLU A 19 1.80 -14.01 6.35
N PHE A 20 1.46 -13.48 7.53
CA PHE A 20 0.53 -12.35 7.67
C PHE A 20 1.19 -10.98 7.89
N ILE A 21 2.52 -10.87 7.81
CA ILE A 21 3.21 -9.57 7.80
C ILE A 21 3.69 -9.29 6.38
N SER A 22 2.76 -9.23 5.42
CA SER A 22 3.01 -8.47 4.20
C SER A 22 3.04 -6.99 4.60
N SER A 23 4.21 -6.51 5.00
CA SER A 23 4.49 -5.10 5.23
C SER A 23 4.39 -4.36 3.91
N GLN A 24 3.16 -4.14 3.42
CA GLN A 24 2.95 -3.33 2.24
C GLN A 24 3.47 -1.92 2.56
N VAL A 25 4.55 -1.54 1.91
CA VAL A 25 5.18 -0.24 2.09
C VAL A 25 4.25 0.80 1.48
N LEU A 26 3.76 1.72 2.31
CA LEU A 26 3.04 2.88 1.82
C LEU A 26 4.07 3.89 1.28
N VAL A 27 3.99 4.18 -0.01
CA VAL A 27 4.86 5.14 -0.70
C VAL A 27 4.10 6.44 -0.91
N GLU A 28 4.80 7.56 -0.73
CA GLU A 28 4.31 8.90 -1.07
C GLU A 28 5.07 9.42 -2.29
N ASP A 29 4.36 9.84 -3.33
CA ASP A 29 4.92 10.44 -4.53
C ASP A 29 3.92 11.43 -5.15
N ASP A 30 4.32 12.22 -6.14
CA ASP A 30 3.46 13.17 -6.83
C ASP A 30 3.27 12.95 -8.33
N VAL A 31 2.10 13.38 -8.81
CA VAL A 31 1.76 13.45 -10.23
C VAL A 31 1.55 14.90 -10.62
N PRO A 32 2.28 15.43 -11.62
CA PRO A 32 2.05 16.78 -12.11
C PRO A 32 0.68 16.90 -12.78
N PHE A 33 0.00 18.01 -12.54
CA PHE A 33 -1.29 18.39 -13.13
C PHE A 33 -1.19 19.83 -13.69
N PRO A 34 -0.47 20.04 -14.80
CA PRO A 34 -0.16 21.38 -15.31
C PRO A 34 -1.40 22.17 -15.76
N GLU A 35 -2.47 21.48 -16.16
CA GLU A 35 -3.67 22.10 -16.69
C GLU A 35 -4.62 22.65 -15.60
N LYS A 36 -4.43 22.24 -14.33
CA LYS A 36 -5.35 22.57 -13.24
C LYS A 36 -4.62 22.99 -11.98
N LYS A 37 -5.00 24.14 -11.41
CA LYS A 37 -4.46 24.62 -10.12
C LYS A 37 -4.74 23.63 -8.99
N PHE A 38 -5.95 23.09 -8.91
CA PHE A 38 -6.30 22.01 -7.99
C PHE A 38 -7.16 21.02 -8.75
N ALA A 39 -6.63 19.84 -9.05
CA ALA A 39 -7.40 18.78 -9.69
C ALA A 39 -8.45 18.23 -8.73
N ASP A 40 -9.55 17.69 -9.27
CA ASP A 40 -10.54 17.03 -8.43
C ASP A 40 -9.95 15.76 -7.81
N ARG A 41 -10.40 15.40 -6.60
CA ARG A 41 -9.92 14.20 -5.92
C ARG A 41 -10.05 12.94 -6.79
N GLY A 42 -11.15 12.82 -7.54
CA GLY A 42 -11.36 11.70 -8.47
C GLY A 42 -10.40 11.67 -9.66
N GLU A 43 -9.93 12.83 -10.13
CA GLU A 43 -8.90 12.92 -11.17
C GLU A 43 -7.54 12.52 -10.61
N CYS A 44 -7.20 13.01 -9.42
CA CYS A 44 -5.98 12.60 -8.72
C CYS A 44 -5.93 11.08 -8.52
N ILE A 45 -7.02 10.45 -8.05
CA ILE A 45 -7.09 8.99 -7.85
C ILE A 45 -6.76 8.25 -9.16
N ARG A 46 -7.41 8.61 -10.27
CA ARG A 46 -7.19 7.96 -11.57
C ARG A 46 -5.76 8.17 -12.06
N ALA A 47 -5.21 9.37 -11.90
CA ALA A 47 -3.87 9.70 -12.35
C ALA A 47 -2.79 8.98 -11.51
N CYS A 48 -2.94 8.95 -10.19
CA CYS A 48 -2.08 8.20 -9.29
C CYS A 48 -2.10 6.70 -9.64
N ALA A 49 -3.29 6.12 -9.82
CA ALA A 49 -3.42 4.70 -10.15
C ALA A 49 -2.81 4.35 -11.51
N ALA A 50 -3.07 5.17 -12.53
CA ALA A 50 -2.50 4.98 -13.86
C ALA A 50 -0.97 5.08 -13.87
N LYS A 51 -0.38 5.94 -13.02
CA LYS A 51 1.06 6.14 -12.95
C LYS A 51 1.80 5.10 -12.10
N PHE A 52 1.22 4.70 -10.97
CA PHE A 52 1.94 3.98 -9.92
C PHE A 52 1.46 2.56 -9.64
N THR A 53 0.25 2.19 -10.08
CA THR A 53 -0.37 0.91 -9.72
C THR A 53 -0.98 0.18 -10.92
N ASP A 54 -0.54 0.49 -12.14
CA ASP A 54 -1.04 -0.08 -13.40
C ASP A 54 -2.56 0.06 -13.58
N GLY A 55 -3.16 1.08 -12.96
CA GLY A 55 -4.60 1.32 -12.94
C GLY A 55 -5.36 0.64 -11.79
N ASP A 56 -4.69 -0.10 -10.90
CA ASP A 56 -5.30 -0.74 -9.75
C ASP A 56 -5.65 0.30 -8.66
N LEU A 57 -6.93 0.66 -8.60
CA LEU A 57 -7.47 1.61 -7.63
C LEU A 57 -7.38 1.10 -6.18
N SER A 58 -7.34 -0.22 -5.95
CA SER A 58 -7.29 -0.79 -4.60
C SER A 58 -5.96 -0.53 -3.89
N LYS A 59 -4.91 -0.26 -4.67
CA LYS A 59 -3.57 0.09 -4.18
C LYS A 59 -3.41 1.57 -3.84
N ILE A 60 -4.35 2.42 -4.21
CA ILE A 60 -4.35 3.85 -3.82
C ILE A 60 -4.96 3.98 -2.44
N LYS A 61 -4.14 4.36 -1.46
CA LYS A 61 -4.59 4.57 -0.08
C LYS A 61 -5.30 5.90 0.08
N ASP A 62 -4.71 6.97 -0.44
CA ASP A 62 -5.32 8.30 -0.47
C ASP A 62 -4.63 9.20 -1.52
N VAL A 63 -5.26 10.33 -1.81
CA VAL A 63 -4.68 11.40 -2.65
C VAL A 63 -5.00 12.77 -2.08
N LEU A 64 -4.08 13.72 -2.28
CA LEU A 64 -4.25 15.11 -1.88
C LEU A 64 -3.98 16.05 -3.07
N PRO A 65 -5.02 16.71 -3.61
CA PRO A 65 -4.83 17.77 -4.59
C PRO A 65 -4.01 18.93 -4.03
N ARG A 66 -3.00 19.37 -4.78
CA ARG A 66 -2.12 20.51 -4.49
C ARG A 66 -2.00 21.40 -5.72
N TYR A 67 -1.33 22.55 -5.54
CA TYR A 67 -1.15 23.53 -6.61
C TYR A 67 -0.40 22.90 -7.81
N TYR A 68 -1.12 22.70 -8.92
CA TYR A 68 -0.65 22.03 -10.15
C TYR A 68 -0.10 20.60 -10.00
N LYS A 69 -0.47 19.87 -8.93
CA LYS A 69 -0.07 18.47 -8.75
C LYS A 69 -1.01 17.71 -7.82
N CYS A 70 -0.94 16.39 -7.83
CA CYS A 70 -1.60 15.51 -6.87
C CYS A 70 -0.53 14.76 -6.07
N VAL A 71 -0.63 14.76 -4.75
CA VAL A 71 0.16 13.86 -3.89
C VAL A 71 -0.59 12.54 -3.76
N CYS A 72 0.11 11.43 -3.94
CA CYS A 72 -0.42 10.08 -3.96
C CYS A 72 0.20 9.27 -2.83
N TRP A 73 -0.63 8.59 -2.06
CA TRP A 73 -0.18 7.54 -1.14
C TRP A 73 -0.67 6.19 -1.66
N TYR A 74 0.26 5.28 -1.96
CA TYR A 74 -0.06 4.02 -2.61
C TYR A 74 0.82 2.86 -2.16
N TYR A 75 0.36 1.64 -2.42
CA TYR A 75 1.13 0.41 -2.27
C TYR A 75 1.68 0.01 -3.64
N PRO A 76 3.02 -0.03 -3.84
CA PRO A 76 3.58 -0.30 -5.15
C PRO A 76 3.20 -1.70 -5.65
N THR A 77 3.03 -1.84 -6.97
CA THR A 77 3.10 -3.14 -7.64
C THR A 77 4.55 -3.64 -7.52
N SER A 78 4.72 -4.75 -6.80
CA SER A 78 5.97 -5.53 -6.75
C SER A 78 6.31 -6.14 -8.10
#